data_AF-A0A538Q1V7-F1
#
_entry.id   AF-A0A538Q1V7-F1
#
_cell.length_a   1.000
_cell.length_b   1.000
_cell.length_c   1.000
_cell.angle_alpha   90.00
_cell.angle_beta   90.00
_cell.angle_gamma   90.00
#
_symmetry.space_group_name_H-M   'P 1'
#
loop_
_entity.id
_entity.type
_entity.pdbx_description
1 polymer ?
#
loop_
_entity_poly.entity_id
_entity_poly.type
_entity_poly.pdbx_seq_one_letter_code
_entity_poly.pdbx_strand_id
1 'polypeptide(L)'
;MHLMLAPEVAAAHAAGRPLVALESTIIAHGLPWPDNLAIARELEATVRAAGAVPATIAVVDGRAQIGLSEEMLERVARDGARFAKASATDLAIHIARGSCAATTASATAVLAARAGIRVFATGGIGGVHRGDAGDVSHDLVALARTPIAVVSAGAKAILDLPRTVEVLESLGVLVIGYRTGEFPAFYTGTSGVALDHRVDTVAELAAIARARWDDLEAGGIVVCNPIPEAAALDATSIDIAIATALAEATAARITGKRLTPFLLARLAQATGGASIRANRALAVHNAQVAGELAVALGGCAVPAARGGTICHRRGKLPRPLPSQGRRISVHWSAMGAIAFTRNYTDHSNETGYQFEFHCDKCGNGYRSTFHASALGVGAKLAKGLGSLFGGHNLWAAGQASEYMKDGLRGAAWDKAFQAAIEEIRPKFHQCTRCGHWVCPEVCWNEQRQLCEGCAPNLAEEAAAQQAQIAAQQVGDKLRQVDQVAGFDPTAEMVSSCPHCKSPLVAGAKFCAGCGKPVGGGAAKAFCTGCGTQMPPGARFCSGCGQATG
;
A
#
# COMPACT_ATOMS: atom_id res chain seq x y z
N MET A 1 8.65 17.08 -19.99
CA MET A 1 7.70 16.69 -18.93
C MET A 1 6.51 17.63 -19.02
N HIS A 2 5.29 17.13 -19.24
CA HIS A 2 4.08 17.97 -19.34
C HIS A 2 3.54 18.34 -17.96
N LEU A 3 4.34 19.04 -17.17
CA LEU A 3 3.94 19.60 -15.88
C LEU A 3 3.33 20.97 -16.14
N MET A 4 2.08 21.15 -15.75
CA MET A 4 1.26 22.32 -16.04
C MET A 4 0.92 23.00 -14.72
N LEU A 5 1.42 24.21 -14.50
CA LEU A 5 1.02 25.02 -13.36
C LEU A 5 -0.29 25.73 -13.69
N ALA A 6 -1.28 25.64 -12.79
CA ALA A 6 -2.45 26.50 -12.87
C ALA A 6 -2.04 27.98 -12.79
N PRO A 7 -2.79 28.92 -13.40
CA PRO A 7 -2.40 30.33 -13.44
C PRO A 7 -2.08 30.93 -12.05
N GLU A 8 -2.89 30.59 -11.03
CA GLU A 8 -2.65 31.05 -9.66
C GLU A 8 -1.36 30.48 -9.06
N VAL A 9 -1.11 29.18 -9.27
CA VAL A 9 0.11 28.51 -8.79
C VAL A 9 1.35 29.07 -9.49
N ALA A 10 1.27 29.30 -10.80
CA ALA A 10 2.36 29.92 -11.57
C ALA A 10 2.67 31.33 -11.09
N ALA A 11 1.64 32.15 -10.84
CA ALA A 11 1.79 33.50 -10.31
C ALA A 11 2.37 33.50 -8.88
N ALA A 12 1.89 32.58 -8.03
CA ALA A 12 2.41 32.40 -6.68
C ALA A 12 3.88 31.99 -6.68
N HIS A 13 4.24 31.03 -7.54
CA HIS A 13 5.62 30.58 -7.70
C HIS A 13 6.53 31.73 -8.16
N ALA A 14 6.12 32.48 -9.19
CA ALA A 14 6.88 33.62 -9.71
C ALA A 14 7.04 34.76 -8.69
N ALA A 15 6.04 34.96 -7.83
CA ALA A 15 6.06 35.98 -6.79
C ALA A 15 6.72 35.53 -5.47
N GLY A 16 7.22 34.28 -5.40
CA GLY A 16 7.73 33.72 -4.14
C GLY A 16 6.66 33.70 -3.05
N ARG A 17 5.40 33.40 -3.39
CA ARG A 17 4.34 33.19 -2.41
C ARG A 17 4.38 31.73 -1.92
N PRO A 18 4.05 31.48 -0.65
CA PRO A 18 4.04 30.15 -0.08
C PRO A 18 3.00 29.27 -0.78
N LEU A 19 3.38 28.03 -1.10
CA LEU A 19 2.57 27.05 -1.82
C LEU A 19 2.46 25.77 -0.98
N VAL A 20 1.27 25.17 -0.97
CA VAL A 20 1.02 23.87 -0.33
C VAL A 20 0.39 22.93 -1.35
N ALA A 21 1.01 21.78 -1.57
CA ALA A 21 0.43 20.73 -2.39
C ALA A 21 -0.69 19.99 -1.65
N LEU A 22 -1.68 19.50 -2.40
CA LEU A 22 -2.76 18.63 -1.93
C LEU A 22 -2.91 17.44 -2.90
N GLU A 23 -3.23 16.25 -2.39
CA GLU A 23 -3.41 15.05 -3.24
C GLU A 23 -4.83 14.91 -3.78
N SER A 24 -4.99 14.21 -4.90
CA SER A 24 -6.30 13.94 -5.51
C SER A 24 -6.90 12.57 -5.17
N THR A 25 -6.12 11.65 -4.57
CA THR A 25 -6.66 10.33 -4.17
C THR A 25 -7.79 10.43 -3.14
N ILE A 26 -7.69 11.37 -2.18
CA ILE A 26 -8.76 11.61 -1.20
C ILE A 26 -10.07 12.05 -1.89
N ILE A 27 -9.96 12.74 -3.02
CA ILE A 27 -11.08 13.25 -3.81
C ILE A 27 -11.69 12.11 -4.66
N ALA A 28 -10.87 11.40 -5.43
CA ALA A 28 -11.37 10.38 -6.36
C ALA A 28 -11.76 9.05 -5.69
N HIS A 29 -11.12 8.70 -4.57
CA HIS A 29 -11.22 7.37 -3.96
C HIS A 29 -11.38 7.39 -2.43
N GLY A 30 -11.29 8.55 -1.79
CA GLY A 30 -11.32 8.67 -0.33
C GLY A 30 -12.72 8.84 0.23
N LEU A 31 -13.57 9.62 -0.44
CA LEU A 31 -14.94 9.94 0.00
C LEU A 31 -15.94 9.79 -1.15
N PRO A 32 -17.22 9.55 -0.86
CA PRO A 32 -18.27 9.53 -1.88
C PRO A 32 -18.58 10.96 -2.37
N TRP A 33 -19.19 11.05 -3.55
CA TRP A 33 -19.80 12.28 -4.03
C TRP A 33 -21.08 12.61 -3.25
N PRO A 34 -21.36 13.88 -2.89
CA PRO A 34 -20.59 15.11 -3.16
C PRO A 34 -19.57 15.49 -2.07
N ASP A 35 -19.44 14.69 -1.01
CA ASP A 35 -18.58 15.00 0.14
C ASP A 35 -17.10 15.13 -0.25
N ASN A 36 -16.66 14.39 -1.27
CA ASN A 36 -15.32 14.48 -1.82
C ASN A 36 -14.97 15.84 -2.45
N LEU A 37 -15.93 16.52 -3.10
CA LEU A 37 -15.72 17.87 -3.62
C LEU A 37 -15.78 18.90 -2.49
N ALA A 38 -16.69 18.71 -1.53
CA ALA A 38 -16.81 19.59 -0.37
C ALA A 38 -15.51 19.62 0.45
N ILE A 39 -14.92 18.45 0.74
CA ILE A 39 -13.64 18.39 1.45
C ILE A 39 -12.52 19.02 0.61
N ALA A 40 -12.48 18.81 -0.71
CA ALA A 40 -11.43 19.37 -1.54
C ALA A 40 -11.41 20.90 -1.48
N ARG A 41 -12.59 21.52 -1.62
CA ARG A 41 -12.76 22.98 -1.49
C ARG A 41 -12.40 23.49 -0.10
N GLU A 42 -12.77 22.75 0.94
CA GLU A 42 -12.43 23.10 2.32
C GLU A 42 -10.93 23.05 2.58
N LEU A 43 -10.22 22.04 2.05
CA LEU A 43 -8.77 21.96 2.17
C LEU A 43 -8.10 23.14 1.45
N GLU A 44 -8.54 23.48 0.24
CA GLU A 44 -8.03 24.65 -0.48
C GLU A 44 -8.30 25.97 0.29
N ALA A 45 -9.52 26.14 0.83
CA ALA A 45 -9.87 27.29 1.64
C ALA A 45 -9.04 27.39 2.93
N THR A 46 -8.75 26.25 3.56
CA THR A 46 -7.94 26.18 4.78
C THR A 46 -6.50 26.61 4.52
N VAL A 47 -5.89 26.12 3.43
CA VAL A 47 -4.55 26.55 3.00
C VAL A 47 -4.51 28.05 2.73
N ARG A 48 -5.54 28.60 2.07
CA ARG A 48 -5.67 30.04 1.81
C ARG A 48 -5.78 30.85 3.10
N ALA A 49 -6.60 30.39 4.05
CA ALA A 49 -6.78 31.04 5.35
C ALA A 49 -5.47 31.07 6.16
N ALA A 50 -4.62 30.05 6.01
CA ALA A 50 -3.29 29.98 6.60
C ALA A 50 -2.25 30.87 5.88
N GLY A 51 -2.62 31.55 4.79
CA GLY A 51 -1.76 32.49 4.06
C GLY A 51 -0.97 31.89 2.89
N ALA A 52 -1.24 30.63 2.52
CA ALA A 52 -0.57 29.95 1.40
C ALA A 52 -1.52 29.73 0.20
N VAL A 53 -0.94 29.42 -0.95
CA VAL A 53 -1.68 29.09 -2.17
C VAL A 53 -1.80 27.57 -2.29
N PRO A 54 -3.01 27.00 -2.37
CA PRO A 54 -3.19 25.56 -2.55
C PRO A 54 -2.85 25.14 -3.98
N ALA A 55 -2.26 23.96 -4.11
CA ALA A 55 -1.99 23.31 -5.37
C ALA A 55 -2.47 21.86 -5.28
N THR A 56 -3.76 21.62 -5.54
CA THR A 56 -4.28 20.26 -5.72
C THR A 56 -3.66 19.64 -6.97
N ILE A 57 -3.12 18.42 -6.86
CA ILE A 57 -2.35 17.78 -7.93
C ILE A 57 -3.10 16.56 -8.46
N ALA A 58 -3.16 16.42 -9.79
CA ALA A 58 -3.66 15.23 -10.48
C ALA A 58 -3.00 15.08 -11.87
N VAL A 59 -3.13 13.89 -12.47
CA VAL A 59 -2.88 13.72 -13.91
C VAL A 59 -4.22 13.81 -14.64
N VAL A 60 -4.38 14.79 -15.52
CA VAL A 60 -5.61 14.98 -16.31
C VAL A 60 -5.25 14.90 -17.78
N ASP A 61 -5.83 13.92 -18.47
CA ASP A 61 -5.62 13.68 -19.91
C ASP A 61 -4.12 13.63 -20.29
N GLY A 62 -3.31 12.93 -19.49
CA GLY A 62 -1.86 12.78 -19.65
C GLY A 62 -1.00 13.96 -19.21
N ARG A 63 -1.58 15.01 -18.64
CA ARG A 63 -0.85 16.19 -18.14
C ARG A 63 -0.82 16.20 -16.62
N ALA A 64 0.35 16.38 -16.04
CA ALA A 64 0.49 16.56 -14.60
C ALA A 64 0.09 18.00 -14.25
N GLN A 65 -1.11 18.18 -13.71
CA GLN A 65 -1.67 19.47 -13.31
C GLN A 65 -1.24 19.78 -11.87
N ILE A 66 -0.66 20.95 -11.66
CA ILE A 66 -0.26 21.46 -10.35
C ILE A 66 -1.15 22.67 -10.04
N GLY A 67 -2.10 22.46 -9.13
CA GLY A 67 -3.29 23.28 -9.03
C GLY A 67 -4.34 22.81 -10.04
N LEU A 68 -5.56 22.58 -9.57
CA LEU A 68 -6.71 22.26 -10.41
C LEU A 68 -7.61 23.50 -10.51
N SER A 69 -8.23 23.72 -11.67
CA SER A 69 -9.36 24.64 -11.75
C SER A 69 -10.58 24.04 -11.05
N GLU A 70 -11.58 24.87 -10.76
CA GLU A 70 -12.84 24.42 -10.15
C GLU A 70 -13.49 23.30 -10.99
N GLU A 71 -13.48 23.44 -12.32
CA GLU A 71 -14.04 22.44 -13.24
C GLU A 71 -13.23 21.14 -13.22
N MET A 72 -11.90 21.21 -13.12
CA MET A 72 -11.05 20.03 -12.99
C MET A 72 -11.25 19.34 -11.65
N LEU A 73 -11.38 20.11 -10.56
CA LEU A 73 -11.63 19.59 -9.23
C LEU A 73 -12.97 18.84 -9.17
N GLU A 74 -14.02 19.45 -9.73
CA GLU A 74 -15.33 18.82 -9.86
C GLU A 74 -15.28 17.57 -10.77
N ARG A 75 -14.52 17.60 -11.87
CA ARG A 75 -14.32 16.43 -12.73
C ARG A 75 -13.64 15.28 -12.00
N VAL A 76 -12.61 15.54 -11.19
CA VAL A 76 -11.95 14.50 -10.35
C VAL A 76 -12.95 13.91 -9.35
N ALA A 77 -13.79 14.76 -8.73
CA ALA A 77 -14.75 14.33 -7.73
C ALA A 77 -15.94 13.55 -8.31
N ARG A 78 -16.51 13.98 -9.45
CA ARG A 78 -17.64 13.31 -10.11
C ARG A 78 -17.22 12.05 -10.86
N ASP A 79 -16.13 12.12 -11.60
CA ASP A 79 -15.67 11.04 -12.49
C ASP A 79 -14.54 10.20 -11.87
N GLY A 80 -14.51 10.05 -10.54
CA GLY A 80 -13.42 9.38 -9.83
C GLY A 80 -13.06 7.99 -10.38
N ALA A 81 -14.02 7.26 -10.93
CA ALA A 81 -13.79 5.97 -11.60
C ALA A 81 -12.91 6.04 -12.87
N ARG A 82 -12.86 7.20 -13.55
CA ARG A 82 -11.98 7.46 -14.70
C ARG A 82 -10.57 7.84 -14.28
N PHE A 83 -10.37 8.23 -13.02
CA PHE A 83 -9.07 8.56 -12.47
C PHE A 83 -8.49 7.31 -11.82
N ALA A 84 -7.45 6.74 -12.43
CA ALA A 84 -6.75 5.63 -11.79
C ALA A 84 -5.98 6.11 -10.56
N LYS A 85 -5.98 5.33 -9.47
CA LYS A 85 -5.10 5.59 -8.33
C LYS A 85 -3.64 5.35 -8.72
N ALA A 86 -2.84 6.41 -8.76
CA ALA A 86 -1.45 6.38 -9.23
C ALA A 86 -0.46 6.79 -8.13
N SER A 87 0.49 5.91 -7.85
CA SER A 87 1.71 6.24 -7.11
C SER A 87 2.76 6.84 -8.04
N ALA A 88 3.91 7.28 -7.47
CA ALA A 88 4.98 7.86 -8.28
C ALA A 88 5.51 6.90 -9.38
N THR A 89 5.42 5.57 -9.18
CA THR A 89 5.81 4.58 -10.19
C THR A 89 4.86 4.53 -11.38
N ASP A 90 3.59 4.89 -11.17
CA ASP A 90 2.54 4.78 -12.19
C ASP A 90 2.49 6.03 -13.10
N LEU A 91 3.03 7.17 -12.66
CA LEU A 91 2.90 8.47 -13.33
C LEU A 91 3.30 8.44 -14.81
N ALA A 92 4.41 7.78 -15.14
CA ALA A 92 4.92 7.72 -16.51
C ALA A 92 3.93 7.05 -17.47
N ILE A 93 3.22 6.01 -16.99
CA ILE A 93 2.22 5.29 -17.78
C ILE A 93 1.04 6.20 -18.08
N HIS A 94 0.53 6.91 -17.08
CA HIS A 94 -0.65 7.75 -17.27
C HIS A 94 -0.38 8.97 -18.15
N ILE A 95 0.80 9.57 -18.00
CA ILE A 95 1.28 10.67 -18.84
C ILE A 95 1.45 10.21 -20.29
N ALA A 96 2.16 9.11 -20.53
CA ALA A 96 2.43 8.62 -21.87
C ALA A 96 1.16 8.18 -22.63
N ARG A 97 0.15 7.68 -21.90
CA ARG A 97 -1.11 7.22 -22.49
C ARG A 97 -2.17 8.31 -22.68
N GLY A 98 -1.93 9.54 -22.23
CA GLY A 98 -2.98 10.56 -22.28
C GLY A 98 -4.14 10.28 -21.32
N SER A 99 -3.94 9.49 -20.26
CA SER A 99 -5.02 9.05 -19.35
C SER A 99 -5.09 9.88 -18.06
N CYS A 100 -6.19 9.74 -17.31
CA CYS A 100 -6.42 10.42 -16.04
C CYS A 100 -5.95 9.57 -14.85
N ALA A 101 -5.38 10.23 -13.83
CA ALA A 101 -4.95 9.57 -12.60
C ALA A 101 -5.06 10.49 -11.37
N ALA A 102 -5.62 9.95 -10.30
CA ALA A 102 -5.60 10.57 -8.99
C ALA A 102 -4.29 10.19 -8.29
N THR A 103 -3.54 11.19 -7.84
CA THR A 103 -2.20 10.99 -7.28
C THR A 103 -2.30 10.62 -5.81
N THR A 104 -1.53 9.60 -5.38
CA THR A 104 -1.34 9.29 -3.97
C THR A 104 -0.32 10.24 -3.34
N ALA A 105 -0.01 10.07 -2.05
CA ALA A 105 1.03 10.82 -1.35
C ALA A 105 2.39 10.78 -2.08
N SER A 106 2.88 9.60 -2.49
CA SER A 106 4.13 9.50 -3.30
C SER A 106 4.09 10.29 -4.60
N ALA A 107 3.04 10.12 -5.41
CA ALA A 107 2.93 10.81 -6.70
C ALA A 107 2.83 12.33 -6.51
N THR A 108 2.03 12.77 -5.54
CA THR A 108 1.84 14.18 -5.20
C THR A 108 3.14 14.80 -4.73
N ALA A 109 3.87 14.14 -3.81
CA ALA A 109 5.16 14.61 -3.32
C ALA A 109 6.17 14.81 -4.46
N VAL A 110 6.32 13.81 -5.35
CA VAL A 110 7.25 13.89 -6.48
C VAL A 110 6.90 15.02 -7.45
N LEU A 111 5.62 15.18 -7.78
CA LEU A 111 5.17 16.25 -8.69
C LEU A 111 5.28 17.64 -8.05
N ALA A 112 4.95 17.77 -6.76
CA ALA A 112 5.07 19.00 -5.98
C ALA A 112 6.53 19.47 -5.92
N ALA A 113 7.46 18.58 -5.54
CA ALA A 113 8.88 18.93 -5.49
C ALA A 113 9.44 19.30 -6.86
N ARG A 114 9.01 18.63 -7.93
CA ARG A 114 9.36 18.99 -9.31
C ARG A 114 8.80 20.34 -9.75
N ALA A 115 7.71 20.79 -9.14
CA ALA A 115 7.14 22.13 -9.30
C ALA A 115 7.74 23.17 -8.34
N GLY A 116 8.76 22.80 -7.55
CA GLY A 116 9.40 23.67 -6.55
C GLY A 116 8.57 23.88 -5.28
N ILE A 117 7.50 23.12 -5.06
CA ILE A 117 6.67 23.16 -3.86
C ILE A 117 7.30 22.27 -2.78
N ARG A 118 7.56 22.83 -1.59
CA ARG A 118 8.26 22.17 -0.48
C ARG A 118 7.36 21.65 0.63
N VAL A 119 6.07 21.96 0.61
CA VAL A 119 5.12 21.53 1.64
C VAL A 119 3.92 20.84 1.00
N PHE A 120 3.50 19.72 1.59
CA PHE A 120 2.37 18.90 1.14
C PHE A 120 1.53 18.49 2.35
N ALA A 121 0.21 18.66 2.28
CA ALA A 121 -0.72 18.14 3.28
C ALA A 121 -1.50 16.93 2.76
N THR A 122 -1.59 15.88 3.57
CA THR A 122 -2.47 14.72 3.35
C THR A 122 -3.12 14.32 4.67
N GLY A 123 -4.14 13.47 4.63
CA GLY A 123 -4.66 12.87 5.87
C GLY A 123 -3.59 12.00 6.54
N GLY A 124 -2.96 11.11 5.79
CA GLY A 124 -2.05 10.09 6.33
C GLY A 124 -1.26 9.43 5.22
N ILE A 125 0.02 9.19 5.45
CA ILE A 125 0.88 8.51 4.48
C ILE A 125 0.52 7.02 4.39
N GLY A 126 0.92 6.37 3.29
CA GLY A 126 1.06 4.91 3.27
C GLY A 126 2.25 4.46 4.12
N GLY A 127 2.39 3.15 4.29
CA GLY A 127 3.44 2.57 5.13
C GLY A 127 3.54 1.06 4.95
N VAL A 128 4.03 0.37 5.97
CA VAL A 128 4.13 -1.08 6.01
C VAL A 128 2.75 -1.66 6.33
N HIS A 129 2.26 -2.61 5.53
CA HIS A 129 0.98 -3.27 5.80
C HIS A 129 1.11 -4.32 6.91
N ARG A 130 0.02 -4.55 7.65
CA ARG A 130 -0.05 -5.60 8.67
C ARG A 130 -0.08 -6.98 8.02
N GLY A 131 0.61 -7.96 8.60
CA GLY A 131 0.47 -9.39 8.27
C GLY A 131 1.16 -9.90 7.00
N ASP A 132 1.57 -9.03 6.06
CA ASP A 132 2.29 -9.44 4.85
C ASP A 132 3.80 -9.12 4.95
N ALA A 133 4.65 -10.09 4.66
CA ALA A 133 6.10 -9.95 4.67
C ALA A 133 6.59 -9.35 3.34
N GLY A 134 6.16 -8.13 3.03
CA GLY A 134 6.67 -7.41 1.85
C GLY A 134 5.79 -6.30 1.28
N ASP A 135 4.53 -6.18 1.70
CA ASP A 135 3.65 -5.10 1.21
C ASP A 135 3.99 -3.77 1.90
N VAL A 136 4.88 -3.01 1.27
CA VAL A 136 5.35 -1.70 1.73
C VAL A 136 4.96 -0.63 0.72
N SER A 137 4.29 0.42 1.20
CA SER A 137 3.89 1.54 0.35
C SER A 137 5.11 2.23 -0.29
N HIS A 138 5.01 2.51 -1.58
CA HIS A 138 5.98 3.33 -2.31
C HIS A 138 6.09 4.77 -1.76
N ASP A 139 5.13 5.21 -0.94
CA ASP A 139 5.21 6.49 -0.24
C ASP A 139 6.53 6.64 0.53
N LEU A 140 6.98 5.62 1.26
CA LEU A 140 8.20 5.71 2.08
C LEU A 140 9.45 5.96 1.23
N VAL A 141 9.58 5.25 0.11
CA VAL A 141 10.71 5.40 -0.84
C VAL A 141 10.65 6.73 -1.58
N ALA A 142 9.46 7.20 -1.96
CA ALA A 142 9.30 8.49 -2.61
C ALA A 142 9.71 9.62 -1.67
N LEU A 143 9.28 9.58 -0.40
CA LEU A 143 9.62 10.57 0.62
C LEU A 143 11.13 10.60 0.90
N ALA A 144 11.79 9.44 0.95
CA ALA A 144 13.24 9.34 1.14
C ALA A 144 14.06 10.13 0.10
N ARG A 145 13.52 10.29 -1.11
CA ARG A 145 14.22 10.91 -2.24
C ARG A 145 13.70 12.30 -2.61
N THR A 146 12.64 12.76 -1.95
CA THR A 146 11.92 13.96 -2.34
C THR A 146 12.09 15.02 -1.25
N PRO A 147 12.76 16.15 -1.53
CA PRO A 147 13.00 17.19 -0.53
C PRO A 147 11.73 18.04 -0.30
N ILE A 148 10.80 17.46 0.45
CA ILE A 148 9.46 17.98 0.76
C ILE A 148 9.07 17.64 2.20
N ALA A 149 8.35 18.54 2.88
CA ALA A 149 7.73 18.27 4.17
C ALA A 149 6.28 17.83 3.95
N VAL A 150 5.95 16.64 4.43
CA VAL A 150 4.61 16.06 4.37
C VAL A 150 3.97 16.13 5.74
N VAL A 151 2.95 16.98 5.88
CA VAL A 151 2.16 17.11 7.10
C VAL A 151 1.04 16.09 7.05
N SER A 152 1.02 15.18 8.03
CA SER A 152 0.04 14.10 8.10
C SER A 152 -0.28 13.70 9.54
N ALA A 153 -1.44 13.05 9.74
CA ALA A 153 -1.80 12.39 10.99
C ALA A 153 -1.11 11.02 11.09
N GLY A 154 0.20 10.99 10.82
CA GLY A 154 1.00 9.76 10.76
C GLY A 154 0.68 8.95 9.51
N ALA A 155 0.67 7.63 9.66
CA ALA A 155 0.30 6.69 8.61
C ALA A 155 -1.14 6.20 8.82
N LYS A 156 -1.82 5.80 7.73
CA LYS A 156 -3.21 5.30 7.80
C LYS A 156 -3.34 4.16 8.83
N ALA A 157 -4.39 4.21 9.67
CA ALA A 157 -4.57 3.31 10.83
C ALA A 157 -4.54 1.79 10.50
N ILE A 158 -4.82 1.43 9.25
CA ILE A 158 -4.81 0.04 8.74
C ILE A 158 -3.39 -0.56 8.60
N LEU A 159 -2.35 0.24 8.83
CA LEU A 159 -0.95 -0.11 8.63
C LEU A 159 -0.30 -0.59 9.93
N ASP A 160 0.90 -1.14 9.80
CA ASP A 160 1.82 -1.47 10.90
C ASP A 160 2.67 -0.24 11.21
N LEU A 161 2.29 0.50 12.26
CA LEU A 161 2.91 1.78 12.59
C LEU A 161 4.35 1.62 13.12
N PRO A 162 4.65 0.70 14.06
CA PRO A 162 6.03 0.44 14.49
C PRO A 162 6.95 0.14 13.31
N ARG A 163 6.56 -0.80 12.43
CA ARG A 163 7.39 -1.14 11.26
C ARG A 163 7.49 0.00 10.26
N THR A 164 6.46 0.84 10.15
CA THR A 164 6.50 2.02 9.28
C THR A 164 7.55 3.03 9.75
N VAL A 165 7.65 3.28 11.06
CA VAL A 165 8.66 4.18 11.63
C VAL A 165 10.08 3.62 11.42
N GLU A 166 10.30 2.34 11.68
CA GLU A 166 11.59 1.66 11.44
C GLU A 166 12.05 1.75 9.97
N VAL A 167 11.12 1.58 9.02
CA VAL A 167 11.43 1.70 7.60
C VAL A 167 11.70 3.15 7.19
N LEU A 168 10.98 4.12 7.77
CA LEU A 168 11.25 5.54 7.54
C LEU A 168 12.67 5.92 8.01
N GLU A 169 13.06 5.47 9.21
CA GLU A 169 14.41 5.63 9.74
C GLU A 169 15.45 4.98 8.81
N SER A 170 15.24 3.72 8.44
CA SER A 170 16.15 2.97 7.55
C SER A 170 16.34 3.64 6.19
N LEU A 171 15.32 4.34 5.69
CA LEU A 171 15.35 5.08 4.42
C LEU A 171 15.91 6.51 4.58
N GLY A 172 16.25 6.93 5.81
CA GLY A 172 16.76 8.26 6.11
C GLY A 172 15.70 9.36 6.02
N VAL A 173 14.41 9.03 6.15
CA VAL A 173 13.32 10.01 6.22
C VAL A 173 13.26 10.57 7.63
N LEU A 174 13.31 11.89 7.76
CA LEU A 174 13.20 12.55 9.06
C LEU A 174 11.72 12.56 9.50
N VAL A 175 11.43 11.97 10.67
CA VAL A 175 10.09 11.95 11.26
C VAL A 175 10.08 12.87 12.48
N ILE A 176 9.14 13.82 12.52
CA ILE A 176 9.04 14.83 13.58
C ILE A 176 7.61 14.91 14.07
N GLY A 177 7.42 14.79 15.39
CA GLY A 177 6.16 15.09 16.06
C GLY A 177 5.95 16.60 16.20
N TYR A 178 4.88 17.13 15.63
CA TYR A 178 4.45 18.50 15.89
C TYR A 178 3.59 18.54 17.14
N ARG A 179 4.14 19.11 18.22
CA ARG A 179 3.54 19.19 19.57
C ARG A 179 3.18 17.82 20.17
N THR A 180 3.81 16.76 19.69
CA THR A 180 3.62 15.38 20.17
C THR A 180 4.96 14.66 20.25
N GLY A 181 5.10 13.73 21.19
CA GLY A 181 6.23 12.80 21.29
C GLY A 181 5.93 11.41 20.72
N GLU A 182 4.76 11.22 20.10
CA GLU A 182 4.31 9.94 19.53
C GLU A 182 3.96 10.06 18.05
N PHE A 183 4.15 8.97 17.32
CA PHE A 183 3.67 8.83 15.95
C PHE A 183 2.15 8.62 15.97
N PRO A 184 1.33 9.57 15.48
CA PRO A 184 -0.13 9.45 15.61
C PRO A 184 -0.68 8.32 14.73
N ALA A 185 -1.75 7.66 15.19
CA ALA A 185 -2.38 6.53 14.49
C ALA A 185 -3.61 6.96 13.67
N PHE A 186 -3.51 8.09 12.98
CA PHE A 186 -4.55 8.64 12.10
C PHE A 186 -5.85 9.04 12.81
N TYR A 187 -6.67 8.08 13.26
CA TYR A 187 -7.93 8.35 13.97
C TYR A 187 -7.77 8.64 15.46
N THR A 188 -6.60 8.35 16.02
CA THR A 188 -6.25 8.61 17.41
C THR A 188 -4.97 9.44 17.48
N GLY A 189 -4.86 10.28 18.51
CA GLY A 189 -3.67 11.10 18.73
C GLY A 189 -2.45 10.27 19.18
N THR A 190 -2.69 9.12 19.79
CA THR A 190 -1.67 8.23 20.35
C THR A 190 -1.64 6.89 19.61
N SER A 191 -0.46 6.29 19.55
CA SER A 191 -0.25 4.94 18.99
C SER A 191 0.60 4.04 19.87
N GLY A 192 1.25 4.60 20.90
CA GLY A 192 2.28 3.91 21.68
C GLY A 192 3.64 3.82 20.98
N VAL A 193 3.80 4.37 19.76
CA VAL A 193 5.08 4.47 19.06
C VAL A 193 5.72 5.81 19.36
N ALA A 194 6.78 5.81 20.17
CA ALA A 194 7.53 7.02 20.50
C ALA A 194 8.30 7.57 19.28
N LEU A 195 8.44 8.89 19.23
CA LEU A 195 9.27 9.60 18.25
C LEU A 195 10.53 10.14 18.91
N ASP A 196 11.65 10.09 18.19
CA ASP A 196 12.92 10.67 18.65
C ASP A 196 12.92 12.20 18.66
N HIS A 197 12.04 12.81 17.88
CA HIS A 197 12.03 14.25 17.64
C HIS A 197 10.63 14.84 17.81
N ARG A 198 10.55 15.88 18.64
CA ARG A 198 9.38 16.72 18.85
C ARG A 198 9.75 18.17 18.65
N VAL A 199 8.84 18.94 18.06
CA VAL A 199 8.93 20.39 17.91
C VAL A 199 7.59 21.02 18.23
N ASP A 200 7.58 22.20 18.86
CA ASP A 200 6.33 22.82 19.33
C ASP A 200 5.89 24.04 18.49
N THR A 201 6.77 24.52 17.58
CA THR A 201 6.51 25.70 16.75
C THR A 201 6.77 25.45 15.27
N VAL A 202 6.00 26.13 14.41
CA VAL A 202 6.20 26.06 12.95
C VAL A 202 7.49 26.76 12.50
N ALA A 203 7.98 27.74 13.27
CA ALA A 203 9.24 28.41 12.99
C ALA A 203 10.44 27.47 13.15
N GLU A 204 10.43 26.63 14.18
CA GLU A 204 11.42 25.58 14.39
C GLU A 204 11.35 24.51 13.30
N LEU A 205 10.15 24.03 12.94
CA LEU A 205 9.96 23.12 11.80
C LEU A 205 10.57 23.70 10.51
N ALA A 206 10.31 24.97 10.22
CA ALA A 206 10.84 25.64 9.03
C ALA A 206 12.37 25.77 9.07
N ALA A 207 12.97 26.01 10.24
CA ALA A 207 14.43 26.05 10.41
C ALA A 207 15.06 24.66 10.15
N ILE A 208 14.48 23.61 10.72
CA ILE A 208 14.94 22.22 10.50
C ILE A 208 14.81 21.83 9.02
N ALA A 209 13.69 22.19 8.40
CA ALA A 209 13.45 21.92 6.99
C ALA A 209 14.47 22.59 6.07
N ARG A 210 14.81 23.87 6.32
CA ARG A 210 15.90 24.57 5.62
C ARG A 210 17.25 23.87 5.83
N ALA A 211 17.63 23.57 7.07
CA ALA A 211 18.89 22.87 7.33
C ALA A 211 18.97 21.50 6.60
N ARG A 212 17.86 20.75 6.59
CA ARG A 212 17.81 19.45 5.92
C ARG A 212 18.00 19.55 4.40
N TRP A 213 17.40 20.54 3.75
CA TRP A 213 17.42 20.63 2.29
C TRP A 213 18.57 21.48 1.75
N ASP A 214 18.86 22.60 2.40
CA ASP A 214 19.81 23.60 1.92
C ASP A 214 21.23 23.32 2.41
N ASP A 215 21.40 22.80 3.64
CA ASP A 215 22.72 22.50 4.20
C ASP A 215 23.12 21.04 4.00
N LEU A 216 22.16 20.10 4.11
CA LEU A 216 22.43 18.65 4.07
C LEU A 216 22.03 17.97 2.76
N GLU A 217 21.32 18.66 1.86
CA GLU A 217 20.81 18.12 0.59
C GLU A 217 20.04 16.78 0.76
N ALA A 218 19.33 16.63 1.89
CA ALA A 218 18.65 15.38 2.26
C ALA A 218 17.18 15.33 1.78
N GLY A 219 16.57 14.15 1.95
CA GLY A 219 15.20 13.86 1.48
C GLY A 219 14.08 14.50 2.29
N GLY A 220 12.92 13.85 2.28
CA GLY A 220 11.69 14.39 2.86
C GLY A 220 11.64 14.39 4.38
N ILE A 221 10.65 15.10 4.90
CA ILE A 221 10.28 15.16 6.32
C ILE A 221 8.83 14.69 6.44
N VAL A 222 8.54 13.80 7.38
CA VAL A 222 7.18 13.50 7.82
C VAL A 222 6.91 14.31 9.08
N VAL A 223 6.02 15.29 8.97
CA VAL A 223 5.55 16.10 10.09
C VAL A 223 4.28 15.47 10.63
N CYS A 224 4.42 14.77 11.75
CA CYS A 224 3.37 14.06 12.46
C CYS A 224 2.52 15.04 13.27
N ASN A 225 1.33 15.37 12.75
CA ASN A 225 0.37 16.25 13.38
C ASN A 225 -0.86 15.44 13.84
N PRO A 226 -1.05 15.22 15.16
CA PRO A 226 -2.18 14.45 15.66
C PRO A 226 -3.54 15.00 15.21
N ILE A 227 -4.52 14.11 15.09
CA ILE A 227 -5.93 14.51 14.94
C ILE A 227 -6.34 15.43 16.11
N PRO A 228 -7.16 16.47 15.88
CA PRO A 228 -7.71 17.26 16.98
C PRO A 228 -8.44 16.38 17.99
N GLU A 229 -8.22 16.61 19.29
CA GLU A 229 -8.77 15.78 20.38
C GLU A 229 -10.30 15.63 20.28
N ALA A 230 -11.00 16.72 19.97
CA ALA A 230 -12.46 16.72 19.82
C ALA A 230 -12.99 15.86 18.65
N ALA A 231 -12.12 15.47 17.72
CA ALA A 231 -12.44 14.63 16.58
C ALA A 231 -11.81 13.22 16.66
N ALA A 232 -11.00 12.96 17.68
CA ALA A 232 -10.37 11.66 17.90
C ALA A 232 -11.43 10.59 18.17
N LEU A 233 -11.19 9.38 17.67
CA LEU A 233 -12.03 8.22 17.97
C LEU A 233 -11.51 7.50 19.21
N ASP A 234 -12.37 6.69 19.82
CA ASP A 234 -11.97 5.76 20.88
C ASP A 234 -11.00 4.71 20.33
N ALA A 235 -9.83 4.58 20.96
CA ALA A 235 -8.74 3.71 20.49
C ALA A 235 -9.15 2.24 20.46
N THR A 236 -9.80 1.74 21.52
CA THR A 236 -10.24 0.35 21.59
C THR A 236 -11.27 0.04 20.52
N SER A 237 -12.25 0.92 20.33
CA SER A 237 -13.32 0.74 19.34
C SER A 237 -12.78 0.74 17.92
N ILE A 238 -11.85 1.65 17.59
CA ILE A 238 -11.29 1.70 16.24
C ILE A 238 -10.34 0.53 15.96
N ASP A 239 -9.56 0.08 16.94
CA ASP A 239 -8.68 -1.08 16.79
C ASP A 239 -9.46 -2.37 16.54
N ILE A 240 -10.58 -2.57 17.25
CA ILE A 240 -11.51 -3.67 16.99
C ILE A 240 -12.04 -3.59 15.55
N ALA A 241 -12.52 -2.41 15.13
CA ALA A 241 -13.05 -2.23 13.79
C ALA A 241 -11.99 -2.48 12.69
N ILE A 242 -10.74 -2.07 12.91
CA ILE A 242 -9.60 -2.33 12.00
C ILE A 242 -9.30 -3.82 11.94
N ALA A 243 -9.20 -4.49 13.09
CA ALA A 243 -8.93 -5.92 13.15
C ALA A 243 -10.02 -6.73 12.42
N THR A 244 -11.30 -6.39 12.63
CA THR A 244 -12.42 -7.01 11.90
C THR A 244 -12.32 -6.76 10.40
N ALA A 245 -12.08 -5.51 9.97
CA ALA A 245 -11.97 -5.18 8.55
C ALA A 245 -10.80 -5.90 7.85
N LEU A 246 -9.67 -6.07 8.53
CA LEU A 246 -8.52 -6.83 8.03
C LEU A 246 -8.81 -8.33 7.91
N ALA A 247 -9.52 -8.91 8.88
CA ALA A 247 -9.94 -10.30 8.81
C ALA A 247 -10.90 -10.54 7.63
N GLU A 248 -11.85 -9.62 7.41
CA GLU A 248 -12.75 -9.68 6.26
C GLU A 248 -12.02 -9.54 4.92
N ALA A 249 -11.06 -8.62 4.82
CA ALA A 249 -10.25 -8.45 3.61
C ALA A 249 -9.46 -9.72 3.28
N THR A 250 -8.90 -10.37 4.32
CA THR A 250 -8.18 -11.63 4.21
C THR A 250 -9.10 -12.76 3.72
N ALA A 251 -10.29 -12.91 4.33
CA ALA A 251 -11.27 -13.90 3.91
C ALA A 251 -11.74 -13.70 2.46
N ALA A 252 -11.88 -12.43 2.04
CA ALA A 252 -12.26 -12.06 0.68
C ALA A 252 -11.09 -12.01 -0.31
N ARG A 253 -9.85 -12.31 0.12
CA ARG A 253 -8.61 -12.25 -0.68
C ARG A 253 -8.42 -10.90 -1.39
N ILE A 254 -8.72 -9.81 -0.69
CA ILE A 254 -8.53 -8.44 -1.18
C ILE A 254 -7.12 -8.00 -0.85
N THR A 255 -6.31 -7.72 -1.88
CA THR A 255 -4.89 -7.37 -1.72
C THR A 255 -4.48 -6.17 -2.58
N GLY A 256 -3.27 -5.66 -2.35
CA GLY A 256 -2.66 -4.58 -3.12
C GLY A 256 -3.49 -3.30 -3.14
N LYS A 257 -3.57 -2.64 -4.31
CA LYS A 257 -4.23 -1.33 -4.45
C LYS A 257 -5.72 -1.31 -4.07
N ARG A 258 -6.39 -2.48 -4.03
CA ARG A 258 -7.80 -2.63 -3.62
C ARG A 258 -8.01 -2.70 -2.11
N LEU A 259 -6.97 -2.98 -1.33
CA LEU A 259 -7.07 -3.20 0.12
C LEU A 259 -7.47 -1.91 0.86
N THR A 260 -6.76 -0.80 0.65
CA THR A 260 -7.05 0.44 1.38
C THR A 260 -8.48 0.96 1.17
N PRO A 261 -9.01 1.07 -0.07
CA PRO A 261 -10.40 1.51 -0.25
C PRO A 261 -11.42 0.59 0.42
N PHE A 262 -11.20 -0.73 0.37
CA PHE A 262 -12.04 -1.70 1.05
C PHE A 262 -12.05 -1.49 2.57
N LEU A 263 -10.87 -1.36 3.19
CA LEU A 263 -10.76 -1.18 4.62
C LEU A 263 -11.39 0.13 5.10
N LEU A 264 -11.18 1.24 4.37
CA LEU A 264 -11.80 2.52 4.72
C LEU A 264 -13.33 2.47 4.63
N ALA A 265 -13.88 1.79 3.61
CA ALA A 265 -15.32 1.59 3.49
C ALA A 265 -15.89 0.76 4.65
N ARG A 266 -15.19 -0.29 5.08
CA ARG A 266 -15.59 -1.09 6.25
C ARG A 266 -15.53 -0.31 7.55
N LEU A 267 -14.49 0.50 7.74
CA LEU A 267 -14.39 1.37 8.92
C LEU A 267 -15.49 2.43 8.94
N ALA A 268 -15.87 2.99 7.79
CA ALA A 268 -17.00 3.91 7.70
C ALA A 268 -18.32 3.24 8.14
N GLN A 269 -18.56 2.00 7.70
CA GLN A 269 -19.73 1.22 8.11
C GLN A 269 -19.70 0.92 9.61
N ALA A 270 -18.58 0.38 10.12
CA ALA A 270 -18.44 -0.03 11.52
C ALA A 270 -18.57 1.14 12.51
N THR A 271 -18.20 2.35 12.09
CA THR A 271 -18.21 3.55 12.95
C THR A 271 -19.43 4.45 12.74
N GLY A 272 -20.41 4.05 11.92
CA GLY A 272 -21.55 4.92 11.58
C GLY A 272 -21.11 6.26 10.97
N GLY A 273 -20.04 6.24 10.17
CA GLY A 273 -19.44 7.41 9.54
C GLY A 273 -18.57 8.27 10.46
N ALA A 274 -18.31 7.89 11.72
CA ALA A 274 -17.42 8.66 12.58
C ALA A 274 -15.97 8.69 12.04
N SER A 275 -15.51 7.61 11.40
CA SER A 275 -14.21 7.60 10.71
C SER A 275 -14.13 8.60 9.56
N ILE A 276 -15.21 8.82 8.82
CA ILE A 276 -15.26 9.85 7.76
C ILE A 276 -15.12 11.24 8.35
N ARG A 277 -15.86 11.53 9.44
CA ARG A 277 -15.79 12.83 10.13
C ARG A 277 -14.41 13.08 10.72
N ALA A 278 -13.82 12.07 11.35
CA ALA A 278 -12.45 12.13 11.88
C ALA A 278 -11.42 12.33 10.75
N ASN A 279 -11.54 11.62 9.63
CA ASN A 279 -10.67 11.77 8.46
C ASN A 279 -10.73 13.19 7.87
N ARG A 280 -11.93 13.79 7.83
CA ARG A 280 -12.10 15.19 7.43
C ARG A 280 -11.40 16.13 8.39
N ALA A 281 -11.63 15.99 9.70
CA ALA A 281 -11.06 16.85 10.73
C ALA A 281 -9.52 16.82 10.73
N LEU A 282 -8.92 15.62 10.64
CA LEU A 282 -7.46 15.49 10.56
C LEU A 282 -6.89 16.08 9.26
N ALA A 283 -7.60 15.96 8.13
CA ALA A 283 -7.10 16.47 6.85
C ALA A 283 -7.09 18.01 6.84
N VAL A 284 -8.15 18.63 7.39
CA VAL A 284 -8.24 20.09 7.58
C VAL A 284 -7.15 20.57 8.55
N HIS A 285 -6.95 19.88 9.67
CA HIS A 285 -5.91 20.23 10.62
C HIS A 285 -4.50 20.16 10.00
N ASN A 286 -4.23 19.14 9.18
CA ASN A 286 -2.96 19.00 8.47
C ASN A 286 -2.79 20.10 7.41
N ALA A 287 -3.84 20.45 6.68
CA ALA A 287 -3.81 21.54 5.71
C ALA A 287 -3.51 22.90 6.36
N GLN A 288 -4.05 23.15 7.55
CA GLN A 288 -3.75 24.34 8.33
C GLN A 288 -2.25 24.40 8.70
N VAL A 289 -1.74 23.36 9.38
CA VAL A 289 -0.32 23.30 9.80
C VAL A 289 0.63 23.37 8.59
N ALA A 290 0.26 22.76 7.47
CA ALA A 290 1.01 22.87 6.22
C ALA A 290 1.04 24.30 5.66
N GLY A 291 -0.07 25.03 5.71
CA GLY A 291 -0.12 26.43 5.32
C GLY A 291 0.78 27.30 6.21
N GLU A 292 0.69 27.12 7.52
CA GLU A 292 1.54 27.81 8.50
C GLU A 292 3.03 27.51 8.28
N LEU A 293 3.38 26.24 8.02
CA LEU A 293 4.75 25.82 7.69
C LEU A 293 5.24 26.45 6.38
N ALA A 294 4.41 26.46 5.33
CA ALA A 294 4.77 27.07 4.05
C ALA A 294 5.03 28.58 4.20
N VAL A 295 4.21 29.29 4.97
CA VAL A 295 4.43 30.70 5.31
C VAL A 295 5.74 30.88 6.09
N ALA A 296 6.02 30.04 7.08
CA ALA A 296 7.25 30.11 7.90
C ALA A 296 8.53 29.76 7.12
N LEU A 297 8.43 28.93 6.09
CA LEU A 297 9.53 28.65 5.16
C LEU A 297 9.87 29.88 4.30
N GLY A 298 8.89 30.76 4.06
CA GLY A 298 8.99 31.84 3.09
C GLY A 298 8.74 31.33 1.67
N GLY A 299 8.68 32.25 0.72
CA GLY A 299 8.48 31.94 -0.70
C GLY A 299 9.37 30.82 -1.24
N CYS A 300 8.86 30.06 -2.21
CA CYS A 300 9.60 29.04 -2.95
C CYS A 300 10.77 29.66 -3.76
N ALA A 301 11.84 30.08 -3.10
CA ALA A 301 13.11 30.37 -3.75
C ALA A 301 13.98 29.11 -3.66
N VAL A 302 13.86 28.22 -4.65
CA VAL A 302 14.98 27.32 -4.95
C VAL A 302 16.11 28.22 -5.46
N PRO A 303 17.36 28.10 -4.98
CA PRO A 303 18.47 28.82 -5.57
C PRO A 303 18.50 28.51 -7.07
N ALA A 304 18.47 29.55 -7.90
CA ALA A 304 18.72 29.40 -9.33
C ALA A 304 19.99 28.55 -9.48
N ALA A 305 19.88 27.44 -10.21
CA ALA A 305 21.03 26.62 -10.57
C ALA A 305 22.13 27.57 -11.03
N ARG A 306 23.24 27.65 -10.28
CA ARG A 306 24.35 28.54 -10.60
C ARG A 306 24.78 28.18 -12.02
N GLY A 307 24.46 29.07 -12.96
CA GLY A 307 24.90 29.02 -14.35
C GLY A 307 26.41 29.23 -14.40
N GLY A 308 27.15 28.18 -14.07
CA GLY A 308 28.58 28.09 -14.30
C GLY A 308 28.79 27.26 -15.57
N THR A 309 29.21 27.92 -16.63
CA THR A 309 29.66 27.31 -17.88
C THR A 309 30.86 26.39 -17.58
N ILE A 310 30.61 25.10 -17.34
CA ILE A 310 31.68 24.10 -17.31
C ILE A 310 32.05 23.79 -18.75
N CYS A 311 33.05 24.52 -19.24
CA CYS A 311 33.79 24.18 -20.44
C CYS A 311 34.33 22.75 -20.31
N HIS A 312 33.87 21.84 -21.19
CA HIS A 312 34.45 20.50 -21.32
C HIS A 312 35.90 20.60 -21.83
N ARG A 313 36.87 20.74 -20.93
CA ARG A 313 38.25 20.31 -21.20
C ARG A 313 38.42 18.87 -20.72
N ARG A 314 38.72 17.98 -21.67
CA ARG A 314 39.20 16.61 -21.42
C ARG A 314 40.49 16.67 -20.59
N GLY A 315 40.36 16.56 -19.26
CA GLY A 315 41.47 16.43 -18.31
C GLY A 315 41.48 15.03 -17.71
N LYS A 316 42.64 14.36 -17.75
CA LYS A 316 42.88 13.02 -17.21
C LYS A 316 42.48 12.92 -15.72
N LEU A 317 41.86 11.81 -15.33
CA LEU A 317 41.57 11.43 -13.94
C LEU A 317 42.83 11.59 -13.05
N PRO A 318 42.73 12.22 -11.87
CA PRO A 318 43.87 12.31 -10.94
C PRO A 318 44.14 10.94 -10.29
N ARG A 319 45.43 10.63 -10.12
CA ARG A 319 45.92 9.47 -9.36
C ARG A 319 45.62 9.64 -7.85
N PRO A 320 45.34 8.56 -7.11
CA PRO A 320 45.18 8.62 -5.65
C PRO A 320 46.52 8.95 -4.96
N LEU A 321 46.46 9.79 -3.93
CA LEU A 321 47.59 10.14 -3.07
C LEU A 321 47.92 8.99 -2.09
N PRO A 322 49.20 8.83 -1.70
CA PRO A 322 49.62 7.78 -0.77
C PRO A 322 49.25 8.12 0.68
N SER A 323 48.54 7.22 1.35
CA SER A 323 48.21 7.31 2.77
C SER A 323 49.42 6.96 3.63
N GLN A 324 49.99 7.94 4.33
CA GLN A 324 50.90 7.69 5.46
C GLN A 324 50.05 7.30 6.67
N GLY A 325 50.08 6.02 7.03
CA GLY A 325 49.36 5.48 8.18
C GLY A 325 49.99 5.89 9.50
N ARG A 326 49.26 6.65 10.31
CA ARG A 326 49.36 6.55 11.77
C ARG A 326 48.32 5.54 12.25
N ARG A 327 48.79 4.40 12.77
CA ARG A 327 47.93 3.40 13.42
C ARG A 327 47.42 4.00 14.73
N ILE A 328 46.15 4.36 14.77
CA ILE A 328 45.39 4.49 16.01
C ILE A 328 44.85 3.08 16.30
N SER A 329 45.43 2.41 17.29
CA SER A 329 44.93 1.13 17.78
C SER A 329 43.67 1.37 18.60
N VAL A 330 42.51 1.23 17.95
CA VAL A 330 41.22 1.13 18.64
C VAL A 330 41.11 -0.33 19.09
N HIS A 331 41.22 -0.58 20.40
CA HIS A 331 40.91 -1.89 20.96
C HIS A 331 39.39 -2.08 20.93
N TRP A 332 38.91 -2.77 19.90
CA TRP A 332 37.56 -3.31 19.87
C TRP A 332 37.51 -4.46 20.87
N SER A 333 36.84 -4.26 21.99
CA SER A 333 36.46 -5.37 22.86
C SER A 333 35.42 -6.21 22.11
N ALA A 334 35.75 -7.48 21.86
CA ALA A 334 34.94 -8.40 21.08
C ALA A 334 33.63 -8.73 21.81
N MET A 335 32.55 -8.03 21.44
CA MET A 335 31.19 -8.56 21.52
C MET A 335 30.80 -8.95 20.10
N GLY A 336 30.69 -10.26 19.86
CA GLY A 336 30.67 -10.85 18.52
C GLY A 336 29.49 -10.39 17.67
N ALA A 337 29.78 -9.64 16.61
CA ALA A 337 28.85 -9.48 15.50
C ALA A 337 28.72 -10.84 14.80
N ILE A 338 27.67 -11.58 15.10
CA ILE A 338 27.44 -12.88 14.48
C ILE A 338 26.80 -12.63 13.13
N ALA A 339 27.62 -12.69 12.08
CA ALA A 339 27.19 -12.58 10.68
C ALA A 339 26.46 -13.86 10.23
N PHE A 340 25.25 -14.08 10.73
CA PHE A 340 24.37 -15.16 10.31
C PHE A 340 22.96 -14.59 10.05
N THR A 341 22.17 -15.22 9.18
CA THR A 341 21.00 -14.62 8.51
C THR A 341 20.21 -13.62 9.36
N ARG A 342 20.00 -12.41 8.81
CA ARG A 342 19.22 -11.35 9.44
C ARG A 342 17.71 -11.64 9.42
N ASN A 343 17.31 -12.67 8.69
CA ASN A 343 15.93 -13.06 8.48
C ASN A 343 15.58 -14.22 9.43
N TYR A 344 15.15 -13.89 10.65
CA TYR A 344 14.74 -14.88 11.64
C TYR A 344 13.49 -14.42 12.41
N THR A 345 12.75 -15.39 12.95
CA THR A 345 11.59 -15.20 13.82
C THR A 345 11.92 -15.74 15.21
N ASP A 346 11.67 -14.94 16.25
CA ASP A 346 11.82 -15.34 17.64
C ASP A 346 10.49 -15.93 18.17
N HIS A 347 10.50 -17.22 18.51
CA HIS A 347 9.38 -17.95 19.10
C HIS A 347 9.54 -18.14 20.62
N SER A 348 10.50 -17.44 21.24
CA SER A 348 10.78 -17.53 22.68
C SER A 348 9.61 -17.04 23.53
N ASN A 349 9.42 -17.70 24.67
CA ASN A 349 8.37 -17.40 25.62
C ASN A 349 8.87 -17.60 27.07
N GLU A 350 7.97 -17.45 28.04
CA GLU A 350 8.32 -17.58 29.47
C GLU A 350 8.90 -18.94 29.85
N THR A 351 8.69 -19.98 29.04
CA THR A 351 9.15 -21.35 29.32
C THR A 351 10.50 -21.69 28.68
N GLY A 352 10.98 -20.89 27.73
CA GLY A 352 12.23 -21.15 27.02
C GLY A 352 12.39 -20.40 25.70
N TYR A 353 13.49 -20.69 25.02
CA TYR A 353 13.96 -19.98 23.83
C TYR A 353 13.90 -20.89 22.60
N GLN A 354 13.39 -20.37 21.50
CA GLN A 354 13.38 -21.06 20.20
C GLN A 354 13.34 -20.04 19.06
N PHE A 355 14.10 -20.31 18.00
CA PHE A 355 14.28 -19.40 16.88
C PHE A 355 14.02 -20.12 15.57
N GLU A 356 13.58 -19.39 14.56
CA GLU A 356 13.39 -19.90 13.21
C GLU A 356 14.10 -19.00 12.22
N PHE A 357 15.02 -19.55 11.43
CA PHE A 357 15.84 -18.79 10.48
C PHE A 357 15.37 -19.05 9.06
N HIS A 358 15.28 -18.01 8.23
CA HIS A 358 14.67 -18.07 6.91
C HIS A 358 15.68 -17.78 5.80
N CYS A 359 15.48 -18.44 4.66
CA CYS A 359 16.20 -18.18 3.41
C CYS A 359 15.87 -16.79 2.87
N ASP A 360 16.90 -15.99 2.59
CA ASP A 360 16.75 -14.63 2.05
C ASP A 360 16.13 -14.58 0.63
N LYS A 361 16.08 -15.71 -0.09
CA LYS A 361 15.50 -15.81 -1.44
C LYS A 361 14.09 -16.40 -1.45
N CYS A 362 13.88 -17.59 -0.87
CA CYS A 362 12.58 -18.28 -0.95
C CYS A 362 11.74 -18.20 0.34
N GLY A 363 12.30 -17.75 1.47
CA GLY A 363 11.60 -17.68 2.74
C GLY A 363 11.47 -19.01 3.50
N ASN A 364 11.94 -20.14 2.95
CA ASN A 364 11.94 -21.42 3.67
C ASN A 364 12.64 -21.28 5.03
N GLY A 365 11.97 -21.74 6.08
CA GLY A 365 12.41 -21.61 7.47
C GLY A 365 12.98 -22.91 8.04
N TYR A 366 14.02 -22.80 8.86
CA TYR A 366 14.53 -23.89 9.69
C TYR A 366 14.47 -23.48 11.16
N ARG A 367 13.76 -24.26 11.96
CA ARG A 367 13.56 -24.01 13.39
C ARG A 367 14.64 -24.68 14.23
N SER A 368 15.18 -23.95 15.20
CA SER A 368 16.14 -24.44 16.17
C SER A 368 15.47 -25.35 17.21
N THR A 369 16.30 -26.10 17.91
CA THR A 369 15.87 -26.85 19.09
C THR A 369 15.37 -25.90 20.17
N PHE A 370 14.36 -26.33 20.94
CA PHE A 370 13.79 -25.56 22.04
C PHE A 370 14.68 -25.69 23.29
N HIS A 371 15.10 -24.56 23.86
CA HIS A 371 15.91 -24.50 25.08
C HIS A 371 15.09 -23.98 26.26
N ALA A 372 14.79 -24.83 27.25
CA ALA A 372 14.01 -24.43 28.41
C ALA A 372 14.74 -23.38 29.28
N SER A 373 13.99 -22.38 29.78
CA SER A 373 14.53 -21.34 30.68
C SER A 373 14.42 -21.76 32.15
N ALA A 374 15.52 -21.62 32.90
CA ALA A 374 15.55 -21.94 34.34
C ALA A 374 14.61 -21.03 35.18
N LEU A 375 14.39 -19.78 34.75
CA LEU A 375 13.46 -18.84 35.40
C LEU A 375 11.99 -19.25 35.21
N GLY A 376 11.64 -19.78 34.03
CA GLY A 376 10.28 -20.22 33.69
C GLY A 376 9.81 -21.44 34.48
N VAL A 377 10.74 -22.32 34.87
CA VAL A 377 10.45 -23.48 35.72
C VAL A 377 10.23 -23.06 37.19
N GLY A 378 10.97 -22.06 37.67
CA GLY A 378 10.80 -21.50 39.03
C GLY A 378 9.48 -20.74 39.23
N ALA A 379 9.01 -19.99 38.23
CA ALA A 379 7.75 -19.24 38.30
C ALA A 379 6.51 -20.15 38.38
N LYS A 380 6.55 -21.35 37.78
CA LYS A 380 5.46 -22.34 37.90
C LYS A 380 5.42 -23.01 39.28
N LEU A 381 6.55 -23.15 39.96
CA LEU A 381 6.60 -23.63 41.35
C LEU A 381 6.05 -22.59 42.34
N ALA A 382 6.25 -21.29 42.10
CA ALA A 382 5.68 -20.22 42.92
C ALA A 382 4.16 -20.09 42.78
N LYS A 383 3.60 -20.30 41.58
CA LYS A 383 2.14 -20.31 41.36
C LYS A 383 1.42 -21.51 42.01
N GLY A 384 2.15 -22.60 42.31
CA GLY A 384 1.61 -23.80 42.94
C GLY A 384 1.41 -23.72 44.46
N LEU A 385 1.87 -22.66 45.13
CA LEU A 385 1.85 -22.52 46.59
C LEU A 385 0.99 -21.35 47.11
N GLY A 386 0.21 -20.72 46.24
CA GLY A 386 -0.52 -19.47 46.54
C GLY A 386 -1.94 -19.60 47.11
N SER A 387 -2.35 -20.76 47.64
CA SER A 387 -3.73 -20.95 48.16
C SER A 387 -3.85 -21.00 49.70
N LEU A 388 -2.83 -20.58 50.46
CA LEU A 388 -2.77 -20.88 51.90
C LEU A 388 -2.43 -19.74 52.88
N PHE A 389 -2.44 -18.47 52.48
CA PHE A 389 -2.34 -17.37 53.45
C PHE A 389 -3.28 -16.21 53.11
N GLY A 390 -4.31 -16.06 53.94
CA GLY A 390 -5.24 -14.93 53.92
C GLY A 390 -4.68 -13.71 54.66
N GLY A 391 -5.28 -12.55 54.39
CA GLY A 391 -5.07 -11.32 55.15
C GLY A 391 -4.61 -10.15 54.29
N HIS A 392 -5.48 -9.16 54.19
CA HIS A 392 -5.33 -7.86 53.55
C HIS A 392 -3.91 -7.26 53.61
N ASN A 393 -3.28 -7.11 52.44
CA ASN A 393 -2.39 -6.02 52.01
C ASN A 393 -1.60 -6.47 50.77
N LEU A 394 -2.21 -6.42 49.59
CA LEU A 394 -1.51 -6.61 48.30
C LEU A 394 -2.31 -6.00 47.13
N TRP A 395 -2.75 -4.75 47.28
CA TRP A 395 -3.09 -3.89 46.13
C TRP A 395 -1.80 -3.22 45.61
N ALA A 396 -0.83 -4.05 45.22
CA ALA A 396 0.42 -3.66 44.55
C ALA A 396 1.01 -4.83 43.74
N ALA A 397 0.16 -5.79 43.32
CA ALA A 397 0.55 -6.92 42.48
C ALA A 397 -0.50 -7.17 41.37
N GLY A 398 -1.15 -6.10 40.92
CA GLY A 398 -1.88 -6.05 39.66
C GLY A 398 -1.07 -5.22 38.68
N GLN A 399 -0.90 -5.72 37.45
CA GLN A 399 -0.10 -5.17 36.33
C GLN A 399 1.36 -5.62 36.27
N ALA A 400 1.58 -6.87 35.87
CA ALA A 400 2.86 -7.31 35.27
C ALA A 400 2.69 -8.65 34.50
N SER A 401 1.64 -8.82 33.69
CA SER A 401 1.43 -10.06 32.92
C SER A 401 1.29 -9.88 31.41
N GLU A 402 1.59 -8.70 30.86
CA GLU A 402 1.67 -8.48 29.41
C GLU A 402 2.87 -7.61 28.99
N TYR A 403 3.88 -7.50 29.86
CA TYR A 403 5.12 -6.75 29.61
C TYR A 403 6.38 -7.56 30.00
N MET A 404 6.50 -8.79 29.50
CA MET A 404 7.73 -9.59 29.65
C MET A 404 8.23 -10.16 28.31
N LYS A 405 8.17 -9.39 27.21
CA LYS A 405 8.97 -9.70 26.01
C LYS A 405 10.30 -8.93 25.97
N ASP A 406 10.36 -7.72 26.52
CA ASP A 406 11.60 -6.94 26.55
C ASP A 406 12.54 -7.33 27.71
N GLY A 407 12.02 -8.01 28.74
CA GLY A 407 12.82 -8.54 29.85
C GLY A 407 13.49 -9.89 29.58
N LEU A 408 13.16 -10.56 28.47
CA LEU A 408 13.72 -11.87 28.10
C LEU A 408 15.03 -11.77 27.32
N ARG A 409 15.35 -10.62 26.72
CA ARG A 409 16.60 -10.38 25.96
C ARG A 409 17.78 -10.05 26.88
N GLY A 410 18.13 -11.01 27.74
CA GLY A 410 19.33 -10.96 28.58
C GLY A 410 20.39 -11.97 28.10
N ALA A 411 21.49 -12.09 28.85
CA ALA A 411 22.60 -12.98 28.52
C ALA A 411 22.20 -14.46 28.29
N ALA A 412 21.09 -14.91 28.89
CA ALA A 412 20.54 -16.25 28.66
C ALA A 412 19.91 -16.40 27.27
N TRP A 413 19.22 -15.36 26.79
CA TRP A 413 18.70 -15.31 25.42
C TRP A 413 19.85 -15.21 24.43
N ASP A 414 20.86 -14.35 24.66
CA ASP A 414 22.02 -14.23 23.76
C ASP A 414 22.74 -15.57 23.60
N LYS A 415 22.89 -16.32 24.71
CA LYS A 415 23.48 -17.66 24.69
C LYS A 415 22.61 -18.66 23.93
N ALA A 416 21.29 -18.63 24.12
CA ALA A 416 20.37 -19.52 23.42
C ALA A 416 20.29 -19.19 21.92
N PHE A 417 20.31 -17.90 21.56
CA PHE A 417 20.34 -17.43 20.19
C PHE A 417 21.63 -17.84 19.50
N GLN A 418 22.78 -17.71 20.17
CA GLN A 418 24.06 -18.16 19.63
C GLN A 418 24.09 -19.67 19.38
N ALA A 419 23.56 -20.47 20.31
CA ALA A 419 23.44 -21.92 20.13
C ALA A 419 22.53 -22.29 18.94
N ALA A 420 21.41 -21.58 18.77
CA ALA A 420 20.51 -21.76 17.66
C ALA A 420 21.16 -21.38 16.31
N ILE A 421 22.01 -20.35 16.28
CA ILE A 421 22.79 -20.00 15.10
C ILE A 421 23.76 -21.13 14.74
N GLU A 422 24.50 -21.66 15.72
CA GLU A 422 25.46 -22.73 15.48
C GLU A 422 24.78 -24.02 14.97
N GLU A 423 23.58 -24.33 15.48
CA GLU A 423 22.76 -25.44 15.02
C GLU A 423 22.29 -25.27 13.57
N ILE A 424 21.82 -24.08 13.22
CA ILE A 424 21.13 -23.85 11.94
C ILE A 424 22.06 -23.39 10.82
N ARG A 425 23.23 -22.82 11.14
CA ARG A 425 24.20 -22.32 10.16
C ARG A 425 24.58 -23.31 9.04
N PRO A 426 24.79 -24.61 9.30
CA PRO A 426 25.12 -25.56 8.25
C PRO A 426 24.02 -25.74 7.18
N LYS A 427 22.78 -25.32 7.46
CA LYS A 427 21.64 -25.43 6.54
C LYS A 427 21.55 -24.27 5.53
N PHE A 428 22.54 -23.37 5.51
CA PHE A 428 22.56 -22.21 4.65
C PHE A 428 23.94 -22.01 3.99
N HIS A 429 23.92 -21.48 2.78
CA HIS A 429 25.11 -20.93 2.13
C HIS A 429 25.05 -19.41 2.08
N GLN A 430 26.17 -18.76 2.41
CA GLN A 430 26.31 -17.33 2.20
C GLN A 430 26.82 -17.07 0.78
N CYS A 431 26.07 -16.30 0.01
CA CYS A 431 26.50 -15.85 -1.30
C CYS A 431 27.64 -14.83 -1.15
N THR A 432 28.81 -15.13 -1.72
CA THR A 432 29.98 -14.23 -1.67
C THR A 432 29.80 -12.95 -2.46
N ARG A 433 28.83 -12.89 -3.38
CA ARG A 433 28.53 -11.68 -4.18
C ARG A 433 27.57 -10.72 -3.50
N CYS A 434 26.45 -11.21 -2.97
CA CYS A 434 25.41 -10.34 -2.38
C CYS A 434 25.32 -10.42 -0.85
N GLY A 435 26.05 -11.33 -0.20
CA GLY A 435 26.05 -11.51 1.26
C GLY A 435 24.82 -12.23 1.82
N HIS A 436 23.80 -12.53 1.00
CA HIS A 436 22.59 -13.24 1.42
C HIS A 436 22.86 -14.68 1.83
N TRP A 437 22.13 -15.14 2.85
CA TRP A 437 22.11 -16.53 3.31
C TRP A 437 20.92 -17.26 2.69
N VAL A 438 21.20 -18.27 1.87
CA VAL A 438 20.17 -19.00 1.13
C VAL A 438 20.23 -20.50 1.39
N CYS A 439 19.09 -21.18 1.29
CA CYS A 439 19.04 -22.63 1.41
C CYS A 439 19.76 -23.31 0.23
N PRO A 440 20.63 -24.31 0.48
CA PRO A 440 21.36 -25.04 -0.55
C PRO A 440 20.44 -25.76 -1.53
N GLU A 441 19.30 -26.27 -1.06
CA GLU A 441 18.48 -27.22 -1.81
C GLU A 441 17.67 -26.56 -2.94
N VAL A 442 17.36 -25.26 -2.82
CA VAL A 442 16.44 -24.57 -3.75
C VAL A 442 17.00 -23.26 -4.29
N CYS A 443 17.94 -22.62 -3.58
CA CYS A 443 18.33 -21.24 -3.89
C CYS A 443 19.82 -21.06 -4.16
N TRP A 444 20.58 -22.15 -4.15
CA TRP A 444 22.02 -22.16 -4.36
C TRP A 444 22.37 -22.79 -5.69
N ASN A 445 23.20 -22.08 -6.47
CA ASN A 445 23.74 -22.62 -7.71
C ASN A 445 25.08 -23.30 -7.41
N GLU A 446 25.05 -24.62 -7.27
CA GLU A 446 26.23 -25.44 -6.97
C GLU A 446 27.37 -25.25 -8.00
N GLN A 447 27.04 -25.11 -9.28
CA GLN A 447 28.04 -24.97 -10.35
C GLN A 447 28.78 -23.62 -10.30
N ARG A 448 28.10 -22.60 -9.78
CA ARG A 448 28.62 -21.22 -9.73
C ARG A 448 29.05 -20.79 -8.34
N GLN A 449 28.75 -21.59 -7.31
CA GLN A 449 29.04 -21.31 -5.91
C GLN A 449 28.51 -19.91 -5.49
N LEU A 450 27.31 -19.59 -5.98
CA LEU A 450 26.60 -18.33 -5.76
C LEU A 450 25.12 -18.62 -5.59
N CYS A 451 24.38 -17.71 -4.94
CA CYS A 451 22.93 -17.83 -4.94
C CYS A 451 22.36 -17.64 -6.35
N GLU A 452 21.23 -18.27 -6.64
CA GLU A 452 20.59 -18.19 -7.94
C GLU A 452 20.13 -16.77 -8.33
N GLY A 453 19.90 -15.90 -7.34
CA GLY A 453 19.64 -14.48 -7.63
C GLY A 453 20.85 -13.77 -8.25
N CYS A 454 22.07 -14.24 -7.96
CA CYS A 454 23.31 -13.71 -8.51
C CYS A 454 23.79 -14.47 -9.75
N ALA A 455 23.55 -15.78 -9.79
CA ALA A 455 23.90 -16.66 -10.89
C ALA A 455 22.80 -17.71 -11.07
N PRO A 456 21.73 -17.40 -11.84
CA PRO A 456 20.62 -18.32 -12.02
C PRO A 456 21.06 -19.59 -12.75
N ASN A 457 20.36 -20.71 -12.50
CA ASN A 457 20.56 -21.92 -13.27
C ASN A 457 19.95 -21.73 -14.67
N LEU A 458 20.81 -21.49 -15.66
CA LEU A 458 20.37 -21.18 -17.04
C LEU A 458 19.56 -22.30 -17.69
N ALA A 459 19.74 -23.55 -17.28
CA ALA A 459 18.95 -24.67 -17.81
C ALA A 459 17.50 -24.62 -17.31
N GLU A 460 17.30 -24.31 -16.03
CA GLU A 460 15.98 -24.16 -15.43
C GLU A 460 15.27 -22.90 -15.95
N GLU A 461 16.00 -21.78 -16.07
CA GLU A 461 15.48 -20.56 -16.69
C GLU A 461 15.09 -20.79 -18.16
N ALA A 462 15.92 -21.51 -18.93
CA ALA A 462 15.59 -21.86 -20.31
C ALA A 462 14.32 -22.74 -20.39
N ALA A 463 14.17 -23.71 -19.48
CA ALA A 463 12.98 -24.55 -19.41
C ALA A 463 11.72 -23.74 -19.04
N ALA A 464 11.83 -22.81 -18.07
CA ALA A 464 10.75 -21.92 -17.68
C ALA A 464 10.33 -20.99 -18.85
N GLN A 465 11.31 -20.40 -19.55
CA GLN A 465 11.05 -19.57 -20.73
C GLN A 465 10.41 -20.36 -21.87
N GLN A 466 10.88 -21.58 -22.14
CA GLN A 466 10.26 -22.47 -23.13
C GLN A 466 8.81 -22.80 -22.77
N ALA A 467 8.52 -23.11 -21.50
CA ALA A 467 7.18 -23.37 -21.02
C ALA A 467 6.28 -22.13 -21.17
N GLN A 468 6.81 -20.94 -20.90
CA GLN A 468 6.07 -19.69 -21.02
C GLN A 468 5.77 -19.34 -22.49
N ILE A 469 6.74 -19.54 -23.39
CA ILE A 469 6.53 -19.38 -24.84
C ILE A 469 5.50 -20.39 -25.34
N ALA A 470 5.57 -21.65 -24.91
CA ALA A 470 4.60 -22.67 -25.26
C ALA A 470 3.18 -22.29 -24.79
N ALA A 471 3.05 -21.80 -23.55
CA ALA A 471 1.77 -21.32 -23.02
C ALA A 471 1.22 -20.11 -23.81
N GLN A 472 2.09 -19.18 -24.21
CA GLN A 472 1.71 -18.05 -25.05
C GLN A 472 1.25 -18.50 -26.43
N GLN A 473 1.98 -19.41 -27.09
CA GLN A 473 1.61 -19.98 -28.38
C GLN A 473 0.28 -20.72 -28.33
N VAL A 474 0.01 -21.46 -27.25
CA VAL A 474 -1.30 -22.09 -27.02
C VAL A 474 -2.38 -21.01 -26.85
N GLY A 475 -2.11 -19.97 -26.07
CA GLY A 475 -3.02 -18.82 -25.92
C GLY A 475 -3.30 -18.10 -27.24
N ASP A 476 -2.30 -17.93 -28.11
CA ASP A 476 -2.44 -17.32 -29.43
C ASP A 476 -3.29 -18.19 -30.36
N LYS A 477 -3.06 -19.50 -30.36
CA LYS A 477 -3.91 -20.45 -31.12
C LYS A 477 -5.35 -20.44 -30.60
N LEU A 478 -5.54 -20.41 -29.28
CA LEU A 478 -6.87 -20.30 -28.67
C LEU A 478 -7.58 -19.00 -29.01
N ARG A 479 -6.85 -17.89 -29.20
CA ARG A 479 -7.40 -16.60 -29.67
C ARG A 479 -7.76 -16.60 -31.15
N GLN A 480 -7.10 -17.43 -31.97
CA GLN A 480 -7.38 -17.57 -33.39
C GLN A 480 -8.56 -18.49 -33.70
N VAL A 481 -8.94 -19.35 -32.75
CA VAL A 481 -10.19 -20.08 -32.80
C VAL A 481 -11.30 -19.11 -32.38
N ASP A 482 -12.29 -18.90 -33.25
CA ASP A 482 -13.49 -18.16 -32.91
C ASP A 482 -14.28 -18.93 -31.85
N GLN A 483 -14.01 -18.63 -30.58
CA GLN A 483 -14.64 -19.27 -29.44
C GLN A 483 -16.10 -18.81 -29.23
N VAL A 484 -16.55 -17.84 -30.01
CA VAL A 484 -17.88 -17.21 -29.91
C VAL A 484 -18.69 -17.36 -31.19
N ALA A 485 -18.22 -18.15 -32.16
CA ALA A 485 -18.96 -18.44 -33.40
C ALA A 485 -20.37 -19.02 -33.16
N GLY A 486 -20.64 -19.56 -31.97
CA GLY A 486 -21.96 -20.01 -31.51
C GLY A 486 -22.52 -19.25 -30.31
N PHE A 487 -21.91 -18.13 -29.90
CA PHE A 487 -22.34 -17.35 -28.74
C PHE A 487 -23.27 -16.21 -29.18
N ASP A 488 -24.56 -16.37 -28.93
CA ASP A 488 -25.58 -15.33 -29.09
C ASP A 488 -25.73 -14.54 -27.77
N PRO A 489 -25.25 -13.29 -27.69
CA PRO A 489 -25.34 -12.47 -26.48
C PRO A 489 -26.76 -11.95 -26.19
N THR A 490 -27.73 -12.22 -27.06
CA THR A 490 -29.14 -11.79 -26.93
C THR A 490 -30.11 -12.93 -26.68
N ALA A 491 -29.64 -14.18 -26.62
CA ALA A 491 -30.46 -15.31 -26.22
C ALA A 491 -30.89 -15.13 -24.75
N GLU A 492 -32.16 -14.74 -24.55
CA GLU A 492 -32.81 -14.63 -23.25
C GLU A 492 -32.52 -15.86 -22.37
N MET A 493 -32.28 -15.60 -21.08
CA MET A 493 -32.07 -16.60 -20.04
C MET A 493 -32.98 -17.82 -20.22
N VAL A 494 -32.33 -18.95 -20.49
CA VAL A 494 -32.86 -20.31 -20.59
C VAL A 494 -33.93 -20.57 -19.52
N SER A 495 -35.20 -20.64 -19.92
CA SER A 495 -36.26 -21.19 -19.08
C SER A 495 -36.02 -22.69 -18.85
N SER A 496 -36.20 -23.17 -17.63
CA SER A 496 -36.06 -24.60 -17.31
C SER A 496 -37.28 -25.39 -17.80
N CYS A 497 -37.07 -26.58 -18.35
CA CYS A 497 -38.14 -27.47 -18.78
C CYS A 497 -39.14 -27.72 -17.63
N PRO A 498 -40.46 -27.47 -17.81
CA PRO A 498 -41.44 -27.66 -16.74
C PRO A 498 -41.60 -29.13 -16.32
N HIS A 499 -41.17 -30.09 -17.14
CA HIS A 499 -41.30 -31.52 -16.87
C HIS A 499 -40.09 -32.16 -16.19
N CYS A 500 -38.87 -31.78 -16.56
CA CYS A 500 -37.64 -32.43 -16.07
C CYS A 500 -36.59 -31.43 -15.57
N LYS A 501 -36.88 -30.13 -15.59
CA LYS A 501 -36.02 -29.03 -15.14
C LYS A 501 -34.71 -28.84 -15.92
N SER A 502 -34.45 -29.65 -16.95
CA SER A 502 -33.32 -29.45 -17.86
C SER A 502 -33.41 -28.09 -18.56
N PRO A 503 -32.28 -27.38 -18.76
CA PRO A 503 -32.25 -26.10 -19.44
C PRO A 503 -32.81 -26.21 -20.87
N LEU A 504 -33.70 -25.30 -21.26
CA LEU A 504 -34.24 -25.21 -22.62
C LEU A 504 -33.48 -24.16 -23.44
N VAL A 505 -33.11 -24.55 -24.66
CA VAL A 505 -32.59 -23.61 -25.67
C VAL A 505 -33.75 -22.73 -26.15
N ALA A 506 -33.51 -21.43 -26.31
CA ALA A 506 -34.51 -20.49 -26.80
C ALA A 506 -35.12 -20.96 -28.13
N GLY A 507 -36.46 -21.03 -28.21
CA GLY A 507 -37.18 -21.51 -29.40
C GLY A 507 -37.32 -23.03 -29.56
N ALA A 508 -36.87 -23.84 -28.59
CA ALA A 508 -36.99 -25.30 -28.66
C ALA A 508 -38.46 -25.77 -28.59
N LYS A 509 -38.89 -26.57 -29.58
CA LYS A 509 -40.24 -27.18 -29.60
C LYS A 509 -40.35 -28.41 -28.69
N PHE A 510 -39.23 -29.09 -28.43
CA PHE A 510 -39.13 -30.28 -27.58
C PHE A 510 -37.92 -30.17 -26.65
N CYS A 511 -38.04 -30.71 -25.45
CA CYS A 511 -36.96 -30.73 -24.46
C CYS A 511 -35.93 -31.81 -24.81
N ALA A 512 -34.66 -31.42 -24.93
CA ALA A 512 -33.57 -32.37 -25.21
C ALA A 512 -33.30 -33.37 -24.06
N GLY A 513 -33.70 -33.04 -22.83
CA GLY A 513 -33.51 -33.92 -21.67
C GLY A 513 -34.57 -35.01 -21.49
N CYS A 514 -35.83 -34.74 -21.88
CA CYS A 514 -36.94 -35.70 -21.67
C CYS A 514 -37.81 -35.94 -22.90
N GLY A 515 -37.54 -35.30 -24.03
CA GLY A 515 -38.27 -35.45 -25.29
C GLY A 515 -39.66 -34.80 -25.34
N LYS A 516 -40.15 -34.23 -24.24
CA LYS A 516 -41.52 -33.65 -24.18
C LYS A 516 -41.60 -32.27 -24.84
N PRO A 517 -42.70 -31.93 -25.52
CA PRO A 517 -42.89 -30.63 -26.15
C PRO A 517 -42.97 -29.50 -25.11
N VAL A 518 -42.37 -28.35 -25.39
CA VAL A 518 -42.17 -27.25 -24.41
C VAL A 518 -42.51 -25.84 -24.93
N GLY A 519 -43.13 -25.72 -26.11
CA GLY A 519 -43.66 -24.46 -26.63
C GLY A 519 -45.06 -24.63 -27.24
N GLY A 520 -46.05 -23.93 -26.72
CA GLY A 520 -47.36 -23.73 -27.38
C GLY A 520 -47.35 -22.37 -28.11
N GLY A 521 -47.90 -22.20 -29.31
CA GLY A 521 -48.60 -23.14 -30.19
C GLY A 521 -48.86 -22.52 -31.56
N ALA A 522 -49.17 -23.37 -32.53
CA ALA A 522 -50.03 -23.04 -33.66
C ALA A 522 -50.93 -24.26 -33.84
N ALA A 523 -52.23 -24.09 -33.59
CA ALA A 523 -53.22 -25.12 -33.84
C ALA A 523 -53.10 -25.57 -35.30
N LYS A 524 -53.00 -26.87 -35.52
CA LYS A 524 -53.02 -27.44 -36.87
C LYS A 524 -54.41 -27.16 -37.45
N ALA A 525 -54.51 -26.17 -38.33
CA ALA A 525 -55.71 -25.97 -39.13
C ALA A 525 -55.70 -27.00 -40.26
N PHE A 526 -56.75 -27.80 -40.35
CA PHE A 526 -56.96 -28.74 -41.45
C PHE A 526 -57.96 -28.11 -42.41
N CYS A 527 -57.74 -28.26 -43.72
CA CYS A 527 -58.68 -27.81 -44.74
C CYS A 527 -60.03 -28.51 -44.54
N THR A 528 -61.14 -27.77 -44.48
CA THR A 528 -62.49 -28.33 -44.31
C THR A 528 -62.98 -29.11 -45.55
N GLY A 529 -62.39 -28.87 -46.72
CA GLY A 529 -62.75 -29.56 -47.97
C GLY A 529 -62.07 -30.92 -48.16
N CYS A 530 -60.76 -31.01 -47.90
CA CYS A 530 -59.98 -32.24 -48.17
C CYS A 530 -59.20 -32.79 -46.97
N GLY A 531 -59.24 -32.12 -45.81
CA GLY A 531 -58.55 -32.56 -44.60
C GLY A 531 -57.02 -32.39 -44.61
N THR A 532 -56.43 -31.80 -45.65
CA THR A 532 -54.97 -31.57 -45.69
C THR A 532 -54.56 -30.52 -44.65
N GLN A 533 -53.49 -30.82 -43.90
CA GLN A 533 -52.96 -29.91 -42.89
C GLN A 533 -52.35 -28.68 -43.57
N MET A 534 -52.79 -27.49 -43.16
CA MET A 534 -52.28 -26.25 -43.73
C MET A 534 -51.19 -25.61 -42.87
N PRO A 535 -50.15 -25.01 -43.48
CA PRO A 535 -49.22 -24.19 -42.75
C PRO A 535 -49.90 -22.92 -42.20
N PRO A 536 -49.46 -22.39 -41.04
CA PRO A 536 -50.05 -21.20 -40.45
C PRO A 536 -49.99 -20.01 -41.41
N GLY A 537 -51.13 -19.38 -41.71
CA GLY A 537 -51.22 -18.18 -42.55
C GLY A 537 -51.45 -18.40 -44.06
N ALA A 538 -51.67 -19.64 -44.51
CA ALA A 538 -52.01 -19.93 -45.92
C ALA A 538 -53.41 -19.39 -46.28
N ARG A 539 -53.55 -18.71 -47.43
CA ARG A 539 -54.84 -18.21 -47.95
C ARG A 539 -55.58 -19.20 -48.86
N PHE A 540 -54.85 -20.21 -49.37
CA PHE A 540 -55.38 -21.24 -50.25
C PHE A 540 -54.73 -22.58 -49.89
N CYS A 541 -55.52 -23.66 -49.96
CA CYS A 541 -55.02 -25.01 -49.70
C CYS A 541 -54.13 -25.48 -50.85
N SER A 542 -52.92 -25.94 -50.53
CA SER A 542 -51.97 -26.49 -51.51
C SER A 542 -52.37 -27.85 -52.09
N GLY A 543 -53.35 -28.55 -51.49
CA GLY A 543 -53.84 -29.85 -51.95
C GLY A 543 -55.01 -29.77 -52.93
N CYS A 544 -55.97 -28.88 -52.71
CA CYS A 544 -57.18 -28.77 -53.53
C CYS A 544 -57.48 -27.36 -54.08
N GLY A 545 -56.67 -26.35 -53.74
CA GLY A 545 -56.82 -24.98 -54.23
C GLY A 545 -57.93 -24.15 -53.55
N GLN A 546 -58.64 -24.70 -52.56
CA GLN A 546 -59.76 -24.02 -51.93
C GLN A 546 -59.28 -22.88 -51.01
N ALA A 547 -59.93 -21.71 -51.12
CA ALA A 547 -59.62 -20.52 -50.34
C ALA A 547 -60.05 -20.70 -48.88
N THR A 548 -59.21 -20.28 -47.94
CA THR A 548 -59.56 -20.25 -46.52
C THR A 548 -59.96 -18.84 -46.15
N GLY A 549 -61.26 -18.67 -45.91
CA GLY A 549 -61.90 -17.42 -45.52
C GLY A 549 -61.36 -16.85 -44.22
#